data_AF-A0A357V850-F1
#
_entry.id   AF-A0A357V850-F1
#
_cell.length_a   1.000
_cell.length_b   1.000
_cell.length_c   1.000
_cell.angle_alpha   90.00
_cell.angle_beta   90.00
_cell.angle_gamma   90.00
#
_symmetry.space_group_name_H-M   'P 1'
#
loop_
_entity.id
_entity.type
_entity.pdbx_description
1 polymer ?
#
loop_
_entity_poly.entity_id
_entity_poly.type
_entity_poly.pdbx_seq_one_letter_code
_entity_poly.pdbx_strand_id
1 'polypeptide(L)'
;RAKGHYDDIRGRNLALDMTRGKPSAAQLDLSDALLTNVTVEDVRDDDGTDLRNYGGLAGTPACRKLFGEYLGVPADQVVIGGNSSLQMMYGVLARAMTFGVVGGKGPWRDEGATV
;
A
#
# COMPACT_ATOMS: atom_id res chain seq x y z
N ARG A 1 33.96 -9.79 31.33
CA ARG A 1 32.78 -10.59 30.90
C ARG A 1 32.27 -10.18 29.52
N ALA A 2 31.80 -8.93 29.32
CA ALA A 2 31.29 -8.47 28.01
C ALA A 2 32.29 -8.62 26.84
N LYS A 3 33.56 -8.26 27.05
CA LYS A 3 34.63 -8.44 26.05
C LYS A 3 34.80 -9.91 25.62
N GLY A 4 34.83 -10.84 26.58
CA GLY A 4 34.93 -12.27 26.29
C GLY A 4 33.72 -12.81 25.51
N HIS A 5 32.50 -12.36 25.82
CA HIS A 5 31.31 -12.74 25.04
C HIS A 5 31.35 -12.17 23.61
N TYR A 6 31.82 -10.94 23.44
CA TYR A 6 31.97 -10.33 22.12
C TYR A 6 33.02 -11.07 21.27
N ASP A 7 34.16 -11.41 21.86
CA ASP A 7 35.23 -12.15 21.17
C ASP A 7 34.77 -13.57 20.77
N ASP A 8 33.98 -14.24 21.62
CA ASP A 8 33.33 -15.52 21.30
C ASP A 8 32.38 -15.40 20.11
N ILE A 9 31.48 -14.40 20.12
CA ILE A 9 30.56 -14.15 19.00
C ILE A 9 31.33 -13.80 17.72
N ARG A 10 32.36 -12.97 17.81
CA ARG A 10 33.22 -12.60 16.67
C ARG A 10 33.94 -13.81 16.08
N GLY A 11 34.41 -14.74 16.91
CA GLY A 11 35.06 -15.98 16.51
C GLY A 11 34.16 -16.92 15.69
N ARG A 12 32.84 -16.74 15.72
CA ARG A 12 31.86 -17.54 14.97
C ARG A 12 31.70 -17.13 13.50
N ASN A 13 32.31 -16.01 13.08
CA ASN A 13 32.26 -15.51 11.69
C ASN A 13 30.84 -15.48 11.08
N LEU A 14 29.87 -14.96 11.85
CA LEU A 14 28.46 -14.96 11.49
C LEU A 14 28.17 -13.98 10.33
N ALA A 15 27.35 -14.41 9.37
CA ALA A 15 26.83 -13.59 8.28
C ALA A 15 25.30 -13.44 8.43
N LEU A 16 24.88 -12.57 9.36
CA LEU A 16 23.46 -12.32 9.65
C LEU A 16 23.06 -10.92 9.17
N ASP A 17 21.83 -10.81 8.68
CA ASP A 17 21.25 -9.55 8.22
C ASP A 17 19.88 -9.31 8.90
N MET A 18 19.84 -8.31 9.77
CA MET A 18 18.65 -7.86 10.53
C MET A 18 18.04 -6.57 9.95
N THR A 19 18.38 -6.19 8.72
CA THR A 19 17.95 -4.91 8.11
C THR A 19 16.65 -4.98 7.31
N ARG A 20 16.18 -6.20 7.01
CA ARG A 20 15.12 -6.43 6.02
C ARG A 20 13.72 -6.29 6.62
N GLY A 21 13.10 -5.13 6.43
CA GLY A 21 11.70 -4.87 6.77
C GLY A 21 10.69 -5.45 5.77
N LYS A 22 10.80 -6.74 5.45
CA LYS A 22 9.89 -7.45 4.52
C LYS A 22 9.42 -8.78 5.11
N PRO A 23 8.26 -9.30 4.69
CA PRO A 23 7.78 -10.60 5.14
C PRO A 23 8.80 -11.72 4.89
N SER A 24 8.82 -12.72 5.78
CA SER A 24 9.56 -13.96 5.58
C SER A 24 8.88 -14.85 4.53
N ALA A 25 9.58 -15.86 4.00
CA ALA A 25 9.00 -16.81 3.04
C ALA A 25 7.72 -17.46 3.59
N ALA A 26 7.76 -17.96 4.83
CA ALA A 26 6.60 -18.55 5.48
C ALA A 26 5.39 -17.61 5.61
N GLN A 27 5.60 -16.29 5.68
CA GLN A 27 4.50 -15.31 5.66
C GLN A 27 3.94 -15.09 4.26
N LEU A 28 4.78 -15.21 3.22
CA LEU A 28 4.33 -15.15 1.83
C LEU A 28 3.49 -16.39 1.48
N ASP A 29 3.91 -17.58 1.94
CA ASP A 29 3.21 -18.85 1.69
C ASP A 29 1.74 -18.82 2.16
N LEU A 30 1.41 -18.03 3.20
CA LEU A 30 0.02 -17.83 3.66
C LEU A 30 -0.90 -17.26 2.57
N SER A 31 -0.34 -16.62 1.55
CA SER A 31 -1.07 -15.95 0.47
C SER A 31 -0.96 -16.66 -0.88
N ASP A 32 -0.31 -17.84 -0.96
CA ASP A 32 -0.07 -18.55 -2.23
C ASP A 32 -1.35 -18.83 -3.02
N ALA A 33 -2.46 -19.12 -2.33
CA ALA A 33 -3.74 -19.37 -2.96
C ALA A 33 -4.22 -18.17 -3.81
N LEU A 34 -3.86 -16.93 -3.45
CA LEU A 34 -4.22 -15.73 -4.23
C LEU A 34 -3.62 -15.74 -5.64
N LEU A 35 -2.55 -16.50 -5.89
CA LEU A 35 -1.95 -16.64 -7.21
C LEU A 35 -2.83 -17.44 -8.20
N THR A 36 -3.77 -18.23 -7.68
CA THR A 36 -4.57 -19.18 -8.49
C THR A 36 -6.07 -19.08 -8.26
N ASN A 37 -6.51 -18.38 -7.21
CA ASN A 37 -7.92 -18.33 -6.78
C ASN A 37 -8.84 -17.50 -7.69
N VAL A 38 -8.32 -16.74 -8.67
CA VAL A 38 -9.14 -15.95 -9.58
C VAL A 38 -9.24 -16.66 -10.93
N THR A 39 -10.46 -17.02 -11.31
CA THR A 39 -10.79 -17.74 -12.54
C THR A 39 -11.58 -16.86 -13.52
N VAL A 40 -11.90 -17.37 -14.70
CA VAL A 40 -12.66 -16.59 -15.71
C VAL A 40 -14.12 -16.41 -15.32
N GLU A 41 -14.58 -17.18 -14.33
CA GLU A 41 -15.89 -17.09 -13.71
C GLU A 41 -15.99 -15.96 -12.68
N ASP A 42 -14.86 -15.49 -12.13
CA ASP A 42 -14.79 -14.50 -11.04
C ASP A 42 -14.64 -13.04 -11.52
N VAL A 43 -14.89 -12.80 -12.81
CA VAL A 43 -14.60 -11.52 -13.48
C VAL A 43 -15.71 -10.48 -13.35
N ARG A 44 -16.82 -10.83 -12.70
CA ARG A 44 -17.98 -9.94 -12.53
C ARG A 44 -18.12 -9.51 -11.07
N ASP A 45 -18.35 -8.23 -10.88
CA ASP A 45 -18.70 -7.68 -9.57
C ASP A 45 -20.19 -7.96 -9.23
N ASP A 46 -20.59 -7.64 -8.00
CA ASP A 46 -21.95 -7.86 -7.48
C ASP A 46 -23.05 -7.18 -8.32
N ASP A 47 -22.73 -6.07 -8.99
CA ASP A 47 -23.64 -5.34 -9.87
C ASP A 47 -23.60 -5.81 -11.33
N GLY A 48 -22.83 -6.86 -11.61
CA GLY A 48 -22.66 -7.47 -12.94
C GLY A 48 -21.59 -6.81 -13.81
N THR A 49 -20.90 -5.77 -13.33
CA THR A 49 -19.79 -5.11 -14.04
C THR A 49 -18.68 -6.09 -14.37
N ASP A 50 -18.22 -6.10 -15.61
CA ASP A 50 -17.06 -6.90 -16.05
C ASP A 50 -15.75 -6.20 -15.68
N LEU A 51 -15.07 -6.72 -14.66
CA LEU A 51 -13.85 -6.15 -14.06
C LEU A 51 -12.63 -6.21 -14.99
N ARG A 52 -12.72 -6.90 -16.14
CA ARG A 52 -11.63 -6.97 -17.13
C ARG A 52 -11.56 -5.74 -18.02
N ASN A 53 -12.57 -4.88 -18.00
CA ASN A 53 -12.66 -3.70 -18.86
C ASN A 53 -12.50 -2.41 -18.06
N TYR A 54 -12.35 -1.29 -18.77
CA TYR A 54 -12.16 0.02 -18.17
C TYR A 54 -13.35 0.46 -17.32
N GLY A 55 -13.04 1.10 -16.18
CA GLY A 55 -14.03 1.67 -15.27
C GLY A 55 -13.51 1.72 -13.83
N GLY A 56 -14.28 2.34 -12.93
CA GLY A 56 -14.04 2.21 -11.48
C GLY A 56 -12.83 2.97 -10.94
N LEU A 57 -12.78 4.29 -11.11
CA LEU A 57 -11.66 5.13 -10.63
C LEU A 57 -11.38 5.07 -9.12
N ALA A 58 -12.39 4.76 -8.31
CA ALA A 58 -12.26 4.61 -6.86
C ALA A 58 -11.90 3.19 -6.41
N GLY A 59 -11.79 2.25 -7.36
CA GLY A 59 -11.66 0.82 -7.12
C GLY A 59 -12.99 0.09 -6.95
N THR A 60 -12.94 -1.24 -6.85
CA THR A 60 -14.14 -2.09 -6.84
C THR A 60 -14.97 -1.89 -5.56
N PRO A 61 -16.32 -1.79 -5.67
CA PRO A 61 -17.24 -1.74 -4.53
C PRO A 61 -16.95 -2.78 -3.44
N ALA A 62 -16.74 -4.05 -3.81
CA ALA A 62 -16.48 -5.13 -2.87
C ALA A 62 -15.20 -4.89 -2.02
N CYS A 63 -14.10 -4.47 -2.65
CA CYS A 63 -12.86 -4.16 -1.94
C CYS A 63 -13.00 -2.93 -1.04
N ARG A 64 -13.69 -1.88 -1.51
CA ARG A 64 -13.94 -0.67 -0.71
C ARG A 64 -14.75 -0.98 0.55
N LYS A 65 -15.76 -1.85 0.43
CA LYS A 65 -16.55 -2.34 1.57
C LYS A 65 -15.69 -3.12 2.55
N LEU A 66 -14.92 -4.11 2.06
CA LEU A 66 -14.04 -4.94 2.89
C LEU A 66 -13.07 -4.08 3.72
N PHE A 67 -12.37 -3.14 3.07
CA PHE A 67 -11.41 -2.28 3.77
C PHE A 67 -12.07 -1.19 4.61
N GLY A 68 -13.26 -0.71 4.24
CA GLY A 68 -14.04 0.22 5.06
C GLY A 68 -14.45 -0.43 6.40
N GLU A 69 -14.96 -1.66 6.35
CA GLU A 69 -15.27 -2.46 7.53
C GLU A 69 -14.02 -2.71 8.39
N TYR A 70 -12.91 -3.11 7.77
CA TYR A 70 -11.65 -3.36 8.46
C TYR A 70 -11.06 -2.12 9.14
N LEU A 71 -11.13 -0.96 8.49
CA LEU A 71 -10.58 0.31 8.98
C LEU A 71 -11.55 1.10 9.87
N GLY A 72 -12.82 0.68 9.95
CA GLY A 72 -13.85 1.38 10.71
C GLY A 72 -14.28 2.71 10.08
N VAL A 73 -14.28 2.81 8.75
CA VAL A 73 -14.69 4.02 8.00
C VAL A 73 -15.76 3.68 6.96
N PRO A 74 -16.63 4.64 6.60
CA PRO A 74 -17.56 4.47 5.50
C PRO A 74 -16.86 4.06 4.20
N ALA A 75 -17.44 3.10 3.46
CA ALA A 75 -16.85 2.59 2.21
C ALA A 75 -16.68 3.69 1.14
N ASP A 76 -17.53 4.73 1.17
CA ASP A 76 -17.43 5.89 0.28
C ASP A 76 -16.16 6.73 0.51
N GLN A 77 -15.53 6.61 1.68
CA GLN A 77 -14.26 7.25 2.05
C GLN A 77 -13.02 6.40 1.72
N VAL A 78 -13.20 5.18 1.22
CA VAL A 78 -12.10 4.29 0.83
C VAL A 78 -11.85 4.38 -0.67
N VAL A 79 -10.57 4.46 -1.06
CA VAL A 79 -10.12 4.35 -2.46
C VAL A 79 -9.18 3.15 -2.56
N ILE A 80 -9.45 2.25 -3.51
CA ILE A 80 -8.59 1.10 -3.80
C ILE A 80 -7.80 1.40 -5.08
N GLY A 81 -6.48 1.51 -4.96
CA GLY A 81 -5.56 1.83 -6.05
C GLY A 81 -4.74 0.63 -6.51
N GLY A 82 -3.54 0.91 -7.04
CA GLY A 82 -2.54 -0.11 -7.36
C GLY A 82 -1.87 -0.71 -6.11
N ASN A 83 -0.74 -1.39 -6.30
CA ASN A 83 -0.06 -2.13 -5.25
C ASN A 83 0.86 -1.30 -4.33
N SER A 84 0.77 0.03 -4.37
CA SER A 84 1.66 0.93 -3.60
C SER A 84 0.92 2.15 -3.08
N SER A 85 0.73 2.22 -1.76
CA SER A 85 0.22 3.43 -1.10
C SER A 85 1.21 4.60 -1.21
N LEU A 86 2.51 4.32 -1.30
CA LEU A 86 3.53 5.35 -1.49
C LEU A 86 3.37 6.08 -2.83
N GLN A 87 2.97 5.37 -3.88
CA GLN A 87 2.64 5.98 -5.17
C GLN A 87 1.40 6.88 -5.08
N MET A 88 0.39 6.48 -4.32
CA MET A 88 -0.80 7.32 -4.08
C MET A 88 -0.45 8.58 -3.29
N MET A 89 0.33 8.44 -2.21
CA MET A 89 0.83 9.57 -1.42
C MET A 89 1.62 10.55 -2.29
N TYR A 90 2.53 10.04 -3.12
CA TYR A 90 3.27 10.86 -4.08
C TYR A 90 2.34 11.60 -5.05
N GLY A 91 1.35 10.92 -5.62
CA GLY A 91 0.39 11.52 -6.55
C GLY A 91 -0.41 12.66 -5.93
N VAL A 92 -0.84 12.51 -4.67
CA VAL A 92 -1.53 13.56 -3.92
C VAL A 92 -0.63 14.77 -3.72
N LEU A 93 0.61 14.56 -3.27
CA LEU A 93 1.56 15.64 -3.03
C LEU A 93 1.97 16.34 -4.33
N ALA A 94 2.26 15.59 -5.39
CA ALA A 94 2.60 16.15 -6.69
C ALA A 94 1.47 17.01 -7.26
N ARG A 95 0.22 16.56 -7.10
CA ARG A 95 -0.97 17.35 -7.50
C ARG A 95 -1.10 18.61 -6.66
N ALA A 96 -0.93 18.53 -5.34
CA ALA A 96 -0.99 19.69 -4.45
C ALA A 96 0.10 20.72 -4.78
N MET A 97 1.33 20.26 -5.05
CA MET A 97 2.44 21.13 -5.47
C MET A 97 2.17 21.84 -6.81
N THR A 98 1.52 21.16 -7.75
CA THR A 98 1.35 21.65 -9.13
C THR A 98 0.06 22.45 -9.33
N PHE A 99 -1.01 22.07 -8.65
CA PHE A 99 -2.36 22.57 -8.88
C PHE A 99 -3.07 23.05 -7.60
N GLY A 100 -2.54 22.70 -6.42
CA GLY A 100 -3.17 22.98 -5.15
C GLY A 100 -4.15 21.89 -4.70
N VAL A 101 -4.76 22.12 -3.54
CA VAL A 101 -5.78 21.25 -2.95
C VAL A 101 -7.15 21.91 -2.98
N VAL A 102 -8.22 21.12 -2.89
CA VAL A 102 -9.59 21.65 -2.80
C VAL A 102 -9.69 22.56 -1.57
N GLY A 103 -10.18 23.80 -1.76
CA GLY A 103 -10.24 24.82 -0.71
C GLY A 103 -8.92 25.53 -0.42
N GLY A 104 -7.82 25.20 -1.11
CA GLY A 104 -6.53 25.87 -1.00
C GLY A 104 -6.44 27.20 -1.77
N LYS A 105 -5.37 27.96 -1.53
CA LYS A 105 -5.12 29.27 -2.17
C LYS A 105 -4.55 29.17 -3.59
N GLY A 106 -4.05 28.00 -3.98
CA GLY A 106 -3.38 27.76 -5.25
C GLY A 106 -2.39 26.60 -5.14
N PRO A 107 -1.53 26.40 -6.15
CA PRO A 107 -0.42 25.44 -6.09
C PRO A 107 0.54 25.72 -4.93
N TRP A 108 0.93 24.68 -4.18
CA TRP A 108 1.84 24.87 -3.03
C TRP A 108 3.23 25.39 -3.43
N ARG A 109 3.68 25.18 -4.67
CA ARG A 109 4.93 25.76 -5.16
C ARG A 109 4.92 27.30 -5.19
N ASP A 110 3.74 27.90 -5.22
CA ASP A 110 3.53 29.35 -5.27
C ASP A 110 3.26 29.93 -3.86
N GLU A 111 3.11 29.07 -2.85
CA GLU A 111 3.05 29.49 -1.45
C GLU A 111 4.46 29.89 -0.99
N GLY A 112 4.69 31.20 -0.88
CA GLY A 112 5.97 31.73 -0.41
C GLY A 112 6.34 31.19 0.97
N ALA A 113 7.63 31.20 1.31
CA ALA A 113 8.08 30.81 2.64
C ALA A 113 7.35 31.66 3.70
N THR A 114 6.55 31.02 4.55
CA THR A 114 6.15 31.62 5.83
C THR A 114 7.43 31.77 6.64
N VAL A 115 7.92 33.00 6.73
CA VAL A 115 8.98 33.41 7.65
C VAL A 115 8.45 33.37 9.08
#